data_AF-D8JS85-F1
#
_entry.id   AF-D8JS85-F1
#
_cell.length_a   1.000
_cell.length_b   1.000
_cell.length_c   1.000
_cell.angle_alpha   90.00
_cell.angle_beta   90.00
_cell.angle_gamma   90.00
#
_symmetry.space_group_name_H-M   'P 1'
#
loop_
_entity.id
_entity.type
_entity.pdbx_description
1 polymer ?
#
loop_
_entity_poly.entity_id
_entity_poly.type
_entity_poly.pdbx_seq_one_letter_code
_entity_poly.pdbx_strand_id
1 'polypeptide(L)' 'MTNPITCKDSTWLVSESRERTLSKEELQDLEGHIAECPYCKGASTQFAVLFKQLDHYLGNSRAEKDETG' A
#
# COMPACT_ATOMS: atom_id res chain seq x y z
N MET A 1 -2.95 -22.10 13.86
CA MET A 1 -2.87 -20.78 14.52
C MET A 1 -2.02 -19.91 13.63
N THR A 2 -2.65 -19.00 12.89
CA THR A 2 -1.95 -17.95 12.14
C THR A 2 -1.31 -17.02 13.17
N ASN A 3 0.01 -16.85 13.08
CA ASN A 3 0.70 -15.88 13.94
C ASN A 3 0.23 -14.48 13.55
N PRO A 4 -0.13 -13.60 14.51
CA PRO A 4 -0.49 -12.22 14.20
C PRO A 4 0.65 -11.54 13.44
N ILE A 5 0.33 -10.83 12.36
CA ILE A 5 1.33 -10.10 11.58
C ILE A 5 1.92 -8.94 12.40
N THR A 6 3.20 -8.66 12.19
CA THR A 6 3.91 -7.56 12.87
C THR A 6 3.78 -6.24 12.11
N CYS A 7 4.17 -5.10 12.71
CA CYS A 7 4.22 -3.81 12.00
C CYS A 7 5.11 -3.86 10.74
N LYS A 8 6.17 -4.68 10.77
CA LYS A 8 7.07 -4.89 9.63
C LYS A 8 6.33 -5.62 8.51
N ASP A 9 5.62 -6.70 8.84
CA ASP A 9 4.84 -7.47 7.88
C ASP A 9 3.70 -6.62 7.28
N SER A 10 3.03 -5.82 8.11
CA SER A 10 2.02 -4.85 7.66
C SER A 10 2.59 -3.85 6.65
N THR A 11 3.78 -3.29 6.93
CA THR A 11 4.46 -2.35 6.02
C THR A 11 4.83 -3.03 4.69
N TRP A 12 5.29 -4.28 4.77
CA TRP A 12 5.62 -5.07 3.59
C TRP A 12 4.38 -5.33 2.73
N LEU A 13 3.28 -5.82 3.32
CA LEU A 13 2.01 -6.09 2.61
C LEU A 13 1.42 -4.84 1.97
N VAL A 14 1.46 -3.68 2.65
CA VAL A 14 1.01 -2.39 2.08
C VAL A 14 1.86 -1.98 0.87
N SER A 15 3.16 -2.28 0.89
CA SER A 15 4.03 -1.98 -0.24
C SER A 15 3.77 -2.94 -1.41
N GLU A 16 3.65 -4.25 -1.12
CA GLU A 16 3.35 -5.28 -2.11
C GLU A 16 1.98 -5.09 -2.77
N SER A 17 0.98 -4.53 -2.07
CA SER A 17 -0.36 -4.32 -2.63
C SER A 17 -0.37 -3.37 -3.84
N ARG A 18 0.72 -2.65 -4.09
CA ARG A 18 0.91 -1.84 -5.32
C ARG A 18 1.31 -2.66 -6.53
N GLU A 19 2.06 -3.74 -6.30
CA GLU A 19 2.70 -4.52 -7.35
C GLU A 19 1.92 -5.81 -7.63
N ARG A 20 1.26 -6.35 -6.61
CA ARG A 20 0.43 -7.55 -6.70
C ARG A 20 -0.89 -7.38 -5.95
N THR A 21 -1.87 -8.17 -6.36
CA THR A 21 -3.09 -8.35 -5.55
C THR A 21 -2.76 -9.21 -4.33
N LEU A 22 -3.14 -8.73 -3.14
CA LEU A 22 -3.06 -9.51 -1.91
C LEU A 22 -4.16 -10.58 -1.90
N SER A 23 -3.87 -11.74 -1.31
CA SER A 23 -4.89 -12.74 -1.02
C SER A 23 -5.88 -12.23 0.02
N LYS A 24 -7.04 -12.88 0.12
CA LYS A 24 -8.08 -12.51 1.09
C LYS A 24 -7.59 -12.59 2.54
N GLU A 25 -6.77 -13.60 2.84
CA GLU A 25 -6.19 -13.80 4.17
C GLU A 25 -5.21 -12.68 4.52
N GLU A 26 -4.28 -12.36 3.60
CA GLU A 26 -3.34 -11.26 3.77
C GLU A 26 -4.04 -9.91 3.97
N LEU A 27 -5.12 -9.67 3.23
CA LEU A 27 -5.90 -8.45 3.37
C LEU A 27 -6.59 -8.38 4.73
N GLN A 28 -7.20 -9.48 5.18
CA GLN A 28 -7.89 -9.54 6.47
C GLN A 28 -6.92 -9.34 7.64
N ASP A 29 -5.76 -9.99 7.60
CA ASP A 29 -4.73 -9.83 8.63
C ASP A 29 -4.17 -8.40 8.65
N LEU A 30 -3.98 -7.80 7.47
CA LEU A 30 -3.52 -6.42 7.33
C LEU A 30 -4.53 -5.42 7.89
N GLU A 31 -5.80 -5.54 7.51
CA GLU A 31 -6.88 -4.69 7.99
C GLU A 31 -7.06 -4.80 9.51
N GLY A 32 -7.01 -6.02 10.04
CA GLY A 32 -7.03 -6.28 11.49
C GLY A 32 -5.89 -5.57 12.21
N HIS A 33 -4.65 -5.74 11.75
CA HIS A 33 -3.49 -5.11 12.37
C HIS A 33 -3.56 -3.57 12.32
N ILE A 34 -3.95 -2.99 11.17
CA ILE A 34 -4.09 -1.52 11.03
C ILE A 34 -5.17 -0.96 11.96
N ALA A 35 -6.26 -1.69 12.18
CA ALA A 35 -7.33 -1.26 13.07
C ALA A 35 -6.89 -1.16 14.53
N GLU A 36 -6.03 -2.10 14.98
CA GLU A 36 -5.62 -2.22 16.38
C GLU A 36 -4.30 -1.50 16.71
N CYS A 37 -3.41 -1.29 15.73
CA CYS A 37 -2.12 -0.65 15.93
C CYS A 37 -2.18 0.86 15.60
N PRO A 38 -2.01 1.77 16.59
CA PRO A 38 -2.10 3.21 16.35
C PRO A 38 -1.02 3.75 15.40
N TYR A 39 0.17 3.13 15.41
CA TYR A 39 1.26 3.51 14.51
C TYR A 39 0.97 3.10 13.06
N CYS A 40 0.50 1.86 12.85
CA CYS A 40 0.14 1.37 11.52
C CYS A 40 -1.10 2.07 10.95
N LYS A 41 -2.02 2.54 11.80
CA LYS A 41 -3.14 3.41 11.38
C LYS A 41 -2.67 4.76 10.83
N GLY A 42 -1.70 5.38 11.49
CA GLY A 42 -1.06 6.59 10.99
C GLY A 42 -0.30 6.33 9.69
N ALA A 43 0.51 5.26 9.67
CA ALA A 43 1.31 4.89 8.50
C ALA A 43 0.44 4.55 7.28
N SER A 44 -0.68 3.84 7.43
CA SER A 44 -1.57 3.49 6.31
C SER A 44 -2.15 4.73 5.62
N THR A 45 -2.46 5.78 6.39
CA THR A 45 -2.89 7.07 5.85
C THR A 45 -1.76 7.74 5.06
N GLN A 46 -0.52 7.69 5.56
CA GLN A 46 0.65 8.24 4.87
C GLN A 46 0.97 7.48 3.58
N PHE A 47 0.89 6.14 3.59
CA PHE A 47 1.04 5.31 2.40
C PHE A 47 -0.01 5.63 1.34
N ALA A 48 -1.27 5.81 1.73
CA ALA A 48 -2.34 6.19 0.78
C ALA A 48 -2.07 7.54 0.10
N VAL A 49 -1.49 8.51 0.83
CA VAL A 49 -1.07 9.80 0.25
C VAL A 49 0.12 9.61 -0.70
N LEU A 50 1.15 8.87 -0.28
CA LEU A 50 2.33 8.59 -1.08
C LEU A 50 1.96 7.90 -2.40
N PHE A 51 1.09 6.89 -2.36
CA PHE A 51 0.72 6.13 -3.55
C PHE A 51 -0.03 6.99 -4.56
N LYS A 52 -0.94 7.86 -4.10
CA LYS A 52 -1.59 8.85 -4.98
C LYS A 52 -0.59 9.80 -5.64
N GLN A 53 0.43 10.24 -4.91
CA GLN A 53 1.48 11.11 -5.47
C GLN A 53 2.33 10.36 -6.51
N LEU A 54 2.67 9.10 -6.25
CA LEU A 54 3.38 8.25 -7.20
C LEU A 54 2.55 8.00 -8.45
N ASP A 55 1.26 7.71 -8.32
CA ASP A 55 0.36 7.49 -9.44
C ASP A 55 0.22 8.76 -10.29
N HIS A 56 0.14 9.93 -9.66
CA HIS A 56 0.15 11.21 -10.35
C HIS A 56 1.45 11.43 -11.12
N TYR A 57 2.60 11.26 -10.47
CA TYR A 57 3.91 11.48 -11.09
C TYR A 57 4.17 10.52 -12.25
N LEU A 58 3.92 9.22 -12.05
CA LEU A 58 4.13 8.19 -13.07
C LEU A 58 3.08 8.22 -14.18
N GLY A 59 1.84 8.60 -13.85
CA GLY A 59 0.77 8.83 -14.82
C GLY A 59 1.07 10.01 -15.74
N ASN A 60 1.53 11.13 -15.18
CA ASN A 60 1.94 12.30 -15.96
C ASN A 60 3.18 12.01 -16.82
N SER A 61 4.15 11.28 -16.26
CA SER A 61 5.37 10.85 -16.99
C SER A 61 5.07 9.94 -18.19
N ARG A 62 3.91 9.28 -18.23
CA ARG A 62 3.45 8.49 -19.39
C ARG A 62 2.73 9.36 -20.42
N ALA A 63 1.92 10.33 -19.99
CA ALA A 63 1.22 11.24 -20.89
C ALA A 63 2.19 12.15 -21.69
N GLU A 64 3.24 12.67 -21.04
CA GLU A 64 4.23 13.54 -21.71
C GLU A 64 5.05 12.82 -22.82
N LYS A 65 5.10 11.49 -22.81
CA LYS A 65 5.82 10.71 -23.84
C LYS A 65 5.01 10.48 -25.12
N ASP A 66 3.69 10.68 -25.07
CA ASP A 66 2.78 10.44 -26.19
C ASP A 66 2.53 11.70 -27.04
N GLU A 67 2.97 12.88 -26.59
CA GLU A 67 2.72 14.18 -27.24
C GLU A 67 3.87 14.69 -28.13
N THR A 68 4.92 13.87 -28.34
CA THR A 68 6.03 14.18 -29.27
C THR A 68 6.13 13.18 -30.44
N GLY A 69 4.97 12.72 -30.92
CA GLY A 69 4.84 11.91 -32.14
C GLY A 69 4.57 12.77 -33.37
#